data_AF-A0A3N5I6V1-F1
#
_entry.id   AF-A0A3N5I6V1-F1
#
_cell.length_a   1.000
_cell.length_b   1.000
_cell.length_c   1.000
_cell.angle_alpha   90.00
_cell.angle_beta   90.00
_cell.angle_gamma   90.00
#
_symmetry.space_group_name_H-M   'P 1'
#
loop_
_entity.id
_entity.type
_entity.pdbx_description
1 polymer ?
#
loop_
_entity_poly.entity_id
_entity_poly.type
_entity_poly.pdbx_seq_one_letter_code
_entity_poly.pdbx_strand_id
1 'polypeptide(L)'
;MQDVVSYYQAEDTGERLAGAITEGGFGSVPILARDGKVLGIVSEFDLLKAITEGKELSKITARDIMTKEAISVTQETPAMEIFLEGYARATKPIWTF
;
A
#
# COMPACT_ATOMS: atom_id res chain seq x y z
N MET A 1 -17.03 -2.19 -15.05
CA MET A 1 -15.62 -1.85 -15.36
C MET A 1 -15.33 -0.60 -14.56
N GLN A 2 -14.62 -0.71 -13.44
CA GLN A 2 -14.24 0.48 -12.68
C GLN A 2 -12.85 0.90 -13.19
N ASP A 3 -12.83 1.89 -14.08
CA ASP A 3 -11.62 2.60 -14.52
C ASP A 3 -11.18 3.63 -13.46
N VAL A 4 -11.25 3.27 -12.18
CA VAL A 4 -10.94 4.19 -11.08
C VAL A 4 -9.58 3.83 -10.52
N VAL A 5 -8.54 4.51 -11.00
CA VAL A 5 -7.23 4.52 -10.36
C VAL A 5 -7.31 5.46 -9.16
N SER A 6 -7.56 4.91 -7.97
CA SER A 6 -7.54 5.67 -6.72
C SER A 6 -6.13 5.65 -6.14
N TYR A 7 -5.53 6.82 -5.96
CA TYR A 7 -4.27 7.00 -5.24
C TYR A 7 -4.38 8.16 -4.25
N TYR A 8 -3.53 8.13 -3.24
CA TYR A 8 -3.54 9.09 -2.14
C TYR A 8 -2.13 9.62 -1.88
N GLN A 9 -2.02 10.68 -1.10
CA GLN A 9 -0.77 11.34 -0.75
C GLN A 9 -0.31 10.94 0.65
N ALA A 10 0.98 11.14 0.92
CA ALA A 10 1.59 10.75 2.19
C ALA A 10 0.98 11.46 3.41
N GLU A 11 0.37 12.62 3.19
CA GLU A 11 -0.26 13.46 4.21
C GLU A 11 -1.76 13.18 4.40
N ASP A 12 -2.38 12.34 3.56
CA ASP A 12 -3.78 11.94 3.76
C ASP A 12 -3.95 11.19 5.09
N THR A 13 -5.04 11.46 5.80
CA THR A 13 -5.29 10.87 7.12
C THR A 13 -5.69 9.40 7.01
N GLY A 14 -5.40 8.61 8.05
CA GLY A 14 -5.87 7.23 8.15
C GLY A 14 -7.39 7.11 8.01
N GLU A 15 -8.15 8.09 8.51
CA GLU A 15 -9.61 8.15 8.39
C GLU A 15 -10.07 8.29 6.93
N ARG A 16 -9.43 9.18 6.18
CA ARG A 16 -9.70 9.36 4.74
C ARG A 16 -9.39 8.08 3.97
N LEU A 17 -8.28 7.42 4.29
CA LEU A 17 -7.92 6.14 3.67
C LEU A 17 -8.90 5.02 4.01
N ALA A 18 -9.37 4.95 5.26
CA ALA A 18 -10.37 3.95 5.67
C ALA A 18 -11.69 4.11 4.91
N GLY A 19 -12.16 5.35 4.72
CA GLY A 19 -13.33 5.64 3.89
C GLY A 19 -13.11 5.22 2.45
N ALA A 20 -11.99 5.62 1.85
CA ALA A 20 -11.63 5.27 0.48
C ALA A 20 -11.59 3.76 0.21
N ILE A 21 -10.96 3.00 1.10
CA ILE A 21 -10.85 1.54 1.03
C ILE A 21 -12.24 0.90 1.12
N THR A 22 -13.06 1.33 2.09
CA THR A 22 -14.39 0.75 2.34
C THR A 22 -15.38 1.08 1.23
N GLU A 23 -15.44 2.34 0.80
CA GLU A 23 -16.35 2.82 -0.25
C GLU A 23 -15.94 2.32 -1.63
N GLY A 24 -14.63 2.23 -1.89
CA GLY A 24 -14.07 1.75 -3.14
C GLY A 24 -14.06 0.23 -3.28
N GLY A 25 -14.25 -0.51 -2.19
CA GLY A 25 -14.13 -1.97 -2.17
C GLY A 25 -12.71 -2.45 -2.46
N PHE A 26 -11.70 -1.66 -2.08
CA PHE A 26 -10.28 -1.97 -2.29
C PHE A 26 -9.68 -2.51 -0.99
N GLY A 27 -8.92 -3.61 -1.02
CA GLY A 27 -8.18 -4.08 0.17
C GLY A 27 -6.95 -3.21 0.53
N SER A 28 -6.54 -2.32 -0.38
CA SER A 28 -5.42 -1.41 -0.19
C SER A 28 -5.44 -0.29 -1.22
N VAL A 29 -4.72 0.80 -0.93
CA VAL A 29 -4.56 1.95 -1.84
C VAL A 29 -3.09 2.38 -1.96
N PRO A 30 -2.63 2.74 -3.16
CA PRO A 30 -1.27 3.24 -3.38
C PRO A 30 -1.11 4.68 -2.88
N ILE A 31 0.05 4.96 -2.29
CA ILE A 31 0.45 6.29 -1.84
C ILE A 31 1.50 6.82 -2.81
N LEU A 32 1.20 7.93 -3.48
CA LEU A 32 2.07 8.57 -4.47
C LEU A 32 2.60 9.89 -3.94
N ALA A 33 3.78 10.27 -4.41
CA ALA A 33 4.26 11.63 -4.34
C ALA A 33 3.53 12.51 -5.37
N ARG A 34 3.69 13.82 -5.24
CA ARG A 34 3.08 14.80 -6.17
C ARG A 34 3.58 14.67 -7.61
N ASP A 35 4.76 14.09 -7.81
CA ASP A 35 5.35 13.83 -9.13
C ASP A 35 4.90 12.49 -9.73
N GLY A 36 4.00 11.76 -9.06
CA GLY A 36 3.46 10.47 -9.51
C GLY A 36 4.31 9.26 -9.09
N LYS A 37 5.43 9.46 -8.39
CA LYS A 37 6.24 8.34 -7.89
C LYS A 37 5.52 7.59 -6.77
N VAL A 38 5.49 6.26 -6.83
CA VAL A 38 4.97 5.42 -5.73
C VAL A 38 5.89 5.54 -4.51
N LEU A 39 5.32 5.98 -3.39
CA LEU A 39 5.99 6.07 -2.09
C LEU A 39 5.77 4.81 -1.25
N GLY A 40 4.59 4.21 -1.37
CA GLY A 40 4.20 3.04 -0.59
C GLY A 40 2.77 2.60 -0.85
N ILE A 41 2.28 1.72 0.00
CA ILE A 41 0.90 1.20 -0.02
C ILE A 41 0.34 1.20 1.41
N VAL A 42 -0.95 1.50 1.54
CA VAL A 42 -1.70 1.32 2.80
C VAL A 42 -2.79 0.30 2.56
N SER A 43 -2.81 -0.75 3.38
CA SER A 43 -3.83 -1.79 3.37
C SER A 43 -4.83 -1.66 4.52
N GLU A 44 -5.95 -2.39 4.44
CA GLU A 44 -6.87 -2.56 5.57
C GLU A 44 -6.15 -3.06 6.83
N PHE A 45 -5.13 -3.92 6.67
CA PHE A 45 -4.36 -4.44 7.78
C PHE A 45 -3.54 -3.36 8.48
N ASP A 46 -2.97 -2.41 7.73
CA ASP A 46 -2.20 -1.29 8.32
C ASP A 46 -3.11 -0.38 9.16
N LEU A 47 -4.33 -0.12 8.68
CA LEU A 47 -5.34 0.64 9.41
C LEU A 47 -5.81 -0.10 10.68
N LEU A 48 -6.13 -1.40 10.57
CA LEU A 48 -6.50 -2.22 11.72
C LEU A 48 -5.39 -2.26 12.76
N LYS A 49 -4.14 -2.43 12.32
CA LYS A 49 -2.97 -2.38 13.20
C LYS A 49 -2.89 -1.06 13.95
N ALA A 50 -3.03 0.07 13.25
CA ALA A 50 -3.01 1.39 13.89
C ALA A 50 -4.12 1.55 14.96
N ILE A 51 -5.34 1.07 14.67
CA ILE A 51 -6.44 1.05 15.63
C ILE A 51 -6.08 0.20 16.86
N THR A 52 -5.53 -1.01 16.66
CA THR A 52 -5.15 -1.89 17.77
C THR A 52 -4.01 -1.33 18.63
N GLU A 53 -3.17 -0.47 18.05
CA GLU A 53 -2.13 0.28 18.77
C GLU A 53 -2.69 1.53 19.49
N GLY A 54 -4.00 1.79 19.41
CA GLY A 54 -4.66 2.91 20.06
C GLY A 54 -4.48 4.26 19.34
N LYS A 55 -4.10 4.25 18.06
CA LYS A 55 -3.94 5.47 17.27
C LYS A 55 -5.30 5.97 16.77
N GLU A 56 -5.51 7.26 16.85
CA GLU A 56 -6.67 7.92 16.23
C GLU A 56 -6.41 8.12 14.74
N LEU A 57 -7.23 7.49 13.88
CA LEU A 57 -7.05 7.53 12.42
C LEU A 57 -7.14 8.95 11.82
N SER A 58 -7.83 9.87 12.48
CA SER A 58 -7.93 11.27 12.08
C SER A 58 -6.65 12.08 12.36
N LYS A 59 -5.75 11.57 13.21
CA LYS A 59 -4.51 12.25 13.64
C LYS A 59 -3.24 11.67 13.03
N ILE A 60 -3.31 10.49 12.43
CA ILE A 60 -2.19 9.84 11.75
C ILE A 60 -2.33 9.98 10.24
N THR A 61 -1.20 9.96 9.55
CA THR A 61 -1.13 10.09 8.10
C THR A 61 -0.77 8.77 7.44
N ALA A 62 -0.98 8.68 6.12
CA ALA A 62 -0.53 7.57 5.29
C ALA A 62 0.96 7.27 5.52
N ARG A 63 1.80 8.32 5.63
CA ARG A 63 3.25 8.21 5.87
C ARG A 63 3.60 7.43 7.15
N ASP A 64 2.75 7.50 8.17
CA ASP A 64 2.99 6.89 9.47
C ASP A 64 2.72 5.38 9.47
N ILE A 65 1.86 4.91 8.56
CA ILE A 65 1.36 3.53 8.54
C ILE A 65 1.67 2.76 7.24
N MET A 66 2.07 3.44 6.16
CA MET A 66 2.30 2.79 4.88
C MET A 66 3.48 1.82 4.91
N THR A 67 3.35 0.72 4.17
CA THR A 67 4.51 -0.08 3.78
C THR A 67 5.29 0.68 2.73
N LYS A 68 6.52 1.07 3.08
CA LYS A 68 7.43 1.84 2.21
C LYS A 68 8.10 0.92 1.19
N GLU A 69 8.63 1.51 0.12
CA GLU A 69 9.36 0.78 -0.94
C GLU A 69 8.52 -0.32 -1.58
N ALA A 70 7.27 0.03 -1.91
CA ALA A 70 6.39 -0.83 -2.68
C ALA A 70 7.01 -1.15 -4.05
N ILE A 71 6.91 -2.41 -4.47
CA ILE A 71 7.29 -2.82 -5.83
C ILE A 71 6.18 -2.31 -6.75
N SER A 72 6.56 -1.55 -7.76
CA SER A 72 5.67 -1.07 -8.81
C SER A 72 6.11 -1.63 -10.14
N VAL A 73 5.14 -2.03 -10.96
CA VAL A 73 5.36 -2.54 -12.31
C VAL A 73 4.56 -1.71 -13.30
N THR A 74 4.93 -1.81 -14.57
CA THR A 74 4.25 -1.12 -15.67
C THR A 74 3.33 -2.08 -16.41
N GLN A 75 2.47 -1.59 -17.31
CA GLN A 75 1.60 -2.45 -18.09
C GLN A 75 2.39 -3.36 -19.05
N GLU A 76 3.61 -2.95 -19.38
CA GLU A 76 4.57 -3.64 -20.23
C GLU A 76 5.33 -4.75 -19.48
N THR A 77 5.28 -4.78 -18.15
CA THR A 77 5.97 -5.78 -17.33
C THR A 77 5.30 -7.14 -17.50
N PRO A 78 6.00 -8.17 -18.03
CA PRO A 78 5.42 -9.50 -18.20
C PRO A 78 5.01 -10.11 -16.86
N ALA A 79 3.85 -10.75 -16.79
CA ALA A 79 3.34 -11.37 -15.57
C ALA A 79 4.31 -12.38 -14.92
N MET A 80 5.11 -13.06 -15.74
CA MET A 80 6.17 -13.97 -15.26
C MET A 80 7.24 -13.24 -14.44
N GLU A 81 7.62 -12.03 -14.85
CA GLU A 81 8.61 -11.23 -14.15
C GLU A 81 8.09 -10.79 -12.77
N ILE A 82 6.81 -10.38 -12.71
CA ILE A 82 6.11 -10.06 -11.46
C ILE A 82 6.17 -11.23 -10.48
N PHE A 83 5.89 -12.45 -10.97
CA PHE A 83 5.91 -13.66 -10.14
C PHE A 83 7.32 -13.95 -9.59
N LEU A 84 8.35 -13.84 -10.44
CA LEU A 84 9.73 -14.12 -10.07
C LEU A 84 10.28 -13.11 -9.06
N GLU A 85 10.00 -11.82 -9.23
CA GLU A 85 10.37 -10.79 -8.25
C GLU A 85 9.69 -11.01 -6.90
N GLY A 86 8.38 -11.30 -6.91
CA GLY A 86 7.62 -11.62 -5.70
C GLY A 86 8.18 -12.84 -4.98
N TYR A 87 8.51 -13.90 -5.74
CA TYR A 87 9.10 -15.13 -5.20
C TYR A 87 10.46 -14.87 -4.55
N ALA A 88 11.37 -14.17 -5.25
CA ALA A 88 12.72 -13.88 -4.75
C ALA A 88 12.71 -13.10 -3.42
N ARG A 89 11.73 -12.21 -3.21
CA ARG A 89 11.62 -11.39 -1.98
C ARG A 89 10.92 -12.13 -0.84
N ALA A 90 9.96 -13.00 -1.14
CA ALA A 90 9.26 -13.84 -0.16
C ALA A 90 10.16 -14.96 0.41
N THR A 91 11.10 -15.47 -0.41
CA THR A 91 12.04 -16.51 0.00
C THR A 91 13.40 -15.92 0.38
N LYS A 92 13.47 -15.05 1.41
CA LYS A 92 14.74 -14.95 2.15
C LYS A 92 14.98 -16.31 2.81
N PRO A 93 16.13 -16.96 2.61
CA PRO A 93 16.32 -18.32 3.05
C PRO A 93 16.20 -18.39 4.57
N ILE A 94 15.16 -19.09 5.03
CA ILE A 94 15.00 -19.57 6.41
C ILE A 94 16.07 -20.64 6.76
N TRP A 95 16.92 -20.98 5.79
CA TRP A 95 18.01 -21.94 5.87
C TRP A 95 19.26 -21.31 5.29
N THR A 96 19.95 -20.50 6.08
CA THR A 96 21.38 -20.24 5.86
C THR A 96 22.08 -20.94 7.02
N PHE A 97 22.77 -22.05 6.75
CA PHE A 97 23.77 -22.62 7.64
C PHE A 97 25.04 -21.77 7.58
#